data_AF-A0A3M7ALR3-F1
#
_entry.id   AF-A0A3M7ALR3-F1
#
_cell.length_a   1.000
_cell.length_b   1.000
_cell.length_c   1.000
_cell.angle_alpha   90.00
_cell.angle_beta   90.00
_cell.angle_gamma   90.00
#
_symmetry.space_group_name_H-M   'P 1'
#
loop_
_entity.id
_entity.type
_entity.pdbx_description
1 polymer ?
#
loop_
_entity_poly.entity_id
_entity_poly.type
_entity_poly.pdbx_seq_one_letter_code
_entity_poly.pdbx_strand_id
1 'polypeptide(L)'
;MAAAKTPTSAIFESLQGSWRLKRNLNSALPGFPSGIFEGTATFSPRVPTAHTTAAELLYSEQGELKTENGFTLRANRKYIYRYNAVEDKISAWFVKEDTKSAEGKEEVDYLFHDIETEKANSGSATVGRGEHLCEKDMYWAYYEFRMPHVIEEGERGMDVFGVRYKVKGPAEDYTSDTAYERTFASHVSVR
;
A
#
# COMPACT_ATOMS: atom_id res chain seq x y z
N MET A 1 -14.39 -28.06 0.95
CA MET A 1 -13.00 -27.94 0.46
C MET A 1 -12.64 -26.47 0.52
N ALA A 2 -11.57 -26.09 1.21
CA ALA A 2 -11.06 -24.72 1.08
C ALA A 2 -10.60 -24.55 -0.38
N ALA A 3 -11.02 -23.46 -1.04
CA ALA A 3 -10.50 -23.13 -2.35
C ALA A 3 -8.97 -22.94 -2.24
N ALA A 4 -8.22 -23.43 -3.23
CA ALA A 4 -6.78 -23.21 -3.26
C ALA A 4 -6.49 -21.69 -3.26
N LYS A 5 -5.54 -21.24 -2.44
CA LYS A 5 -5.15 -19.83 -2.38
C LYS A 5 -4.63 -19.39 -3.75
N THR A 6 -5.21 -18.33 -4.29
CA THR A 6 -4.72 -17.65 -5.48
C THR A 6 -3.48 -16.80 -5.14
N PRO A 7 -2.63 -16.45 -6.13
CA PRO A 7 -1.55 -15.50 -5.89
C PRO A 7 -2.04 -14.17 -5.31
N THR A 8 -3.18 -13.66 -5.79
CA THR A 8 -3.75 -12.38 -5.33
C THR A 8 -4.22 -12.43 -3.88
N SER A 9 -4.93 -13.49 -3.48
CA SER A 9 -5.30 -13.69 -2.06
C SER A 9 -4.07 -13.81 -1.17
N ALA A 10 -3.04 -14.56 -1.59
CA ALA A 10 -1.79 -14.69 -0.83
C ALA A 10 -1.05 -13.34 -0.66
N ILE A 11 -1.05 -12.49 -1.68
CA ILE A 11 -0.51 -11.12 -1.60
C ILE A 11 -1.30 -10.30 -0.58
N PHE A 12 -2.64 -10.29 -0.69
CA PHE A 12 -3.48 -9.51 0.21
C PHE A 12 -3.31 -9.93 1.67
N GLU A 13 -3.28 -11.22 1.95
CA GLU A 13 -2.99 -11.75 3.29
C GLU A 13 -1.61 -11.32 3.78
N SER A 14 -0.59 -11.37 2.91
CA SER A 14 0.79 -11.01 3.27
C SER A 14 0.99 -9.53 3.59
N LEU A 15 0.13 -8.64 3.10
CA LEU A 15 0.20 -7.20 3.42
C LEU A 15 0.01 -6.93 4.92
N GLN A 16 -0.71 -7.79 5.63
CA GLN A 16 -1.06 -7.59 7.03
C GLN A 16 0.17 -7.37 7.93
N GLY A 17 -0.01 -6.51 8.93
CA GLY A 17 0.99 -6.22 9.94
C GLY A 17 1.71 -4.89 9.73
N SER A 18 2.90 -4.77 10.31
CA SER A 18 3.68 -3.53 10.40
C SER A 18 4.90 -3.53 9.48
N TRP A 19 5.18 -2.36 8.91
CA TRP A 19 6.18 -2.14 7.88
C TRP A 19 6.99 -0.89 8.18
N ARG A 20 8.31 -0.98 7.99
CA ARG A 20 9.17 0.19 7.80
C ARG A 20 8.99 0.66 6.37
N LEU A 21 8.84 1.96 6.21
CA LEU A 21 8.53 2.62 4.96
C LEU A 21 9.63 3.63 4.65
N LYS A 22 10.23 3.52 3.46
CA LYS A 22 11.11 4.55 2.89
C LYS A 22 10.63 4.91 1.51
N ARG A 23 10.45 6.20 1.25
CA ARG A 23 9.92 6.72 -0.01
C ARG A 23 10.82 7.83 -0.53
N ASN A 24 11.27 7.69 -1.77
CA ASN A 24 11.90 8.77 -2.52
C ASN A 24 10.82 9.51 -3.31
N LEU A 25 10.71 10.82 -3.11
CA LEU A 25 9.76 11.69 -3.79
C LEU A 25 10.52 12.69 -4.65
N ASN A 26 10.20 12.73 -5.94
CA ASN A 26 10.82 13.64 -6.90
C ASN A 26 9.72 14.38 -7.67
N SER A 27 9.56 15.67 -7.38
CA SER A 27 8.62 16.57 -8.07
C SER A 27 9.33 17.39 -9.14
N ALA A 28 8.67 17.57 -10.28
CA ALA A 28 9.08 18.47 -11.35
C ALA A 28 8.48 19.88 -11.19
N LEU A 29 7.50 20.07 -10.31
CA LEU A 29 6.85 21.37 -10.09
C LEU A 29 7.62 22.21 -9.07
N PRO A 30 7.95 23.49 -9.38
CA PRO A 30 8.53 24.40 -8.41
C PRO A 30 7.63 24.57 -7.18
N GLY A 31 8.22 24.50 -5.99
CA GLY A 31 7.49 24.67 -4.72
C GLY A 31 6.89 23.38 -4.14
N PHE A 32 6.89 22.27 -4.88
CA PHE A 32 6.51 20.96 -4.35
C PHE A 32 7.76 20.23 -3.83
N PRO A 33 7.72 19.65 -2.63
CA PRO A 33 8.91 19.13 -1.99
C PRO A 33 9.38 17.82 -2.65
N SER A 34 10.62 17.81 -3.11
CA SER A 34 11.39 16.58 -3.34
C SER A 34 12.16 16.19 -2.07
N GLY A 35 12.35 14.90 -1.85
CA GLY A 35 13.08 14.42 -0.69
C GLY A 35 12.84 12.96 -0.34
N ILE A 36 13.26 12.60 0.86
CA ILE A 36 13.13 11.23 1.38
C ILE A 36 12.16 11.25 2.55
N PHE A 37 11.07 10.51 2.39
CA PHE A 37 10.15 10.21 3.48
C PHE A 37 10.55 8.89 4.14
N GLU A 38 10.68 8.91 5.47
CA GLU A 38 10.93 7.73 6.29
C GLU A 38 9.86 7.63 7.37
N GLY A 39 9.33 6.43 7.58
CA GLY A 39 8.24 6.22 8.51
C GLY A 39 7.87 4.76 8.70
N THR A 40 6.66 4.56 9.19
CA THR A 40 6.05 3.25 9.43
C THR A 40 4.67 3.19 8.82
N ALA A 41 4.29 2.03 8.35
CA ALA A 41 2.94 1.74 7.87
C ALA A 41 2.38 0.48 8.55
N THR A 42 1.07 0.43 8.69
CA THR A 42 0.34 -0.73 9.21
C THR A 42 -0.80 -1.08 8.26
N PHE A 43 -1.01 -2.38 8.05
CA PHE A 43 -2.20 -2.92 7.41
C PHE A 43 -2.95 -3.74 8.46
N SER A 44 -4.03 -3.17 8.98
CA SER A 44 -4.80 -3.75 10.09
C SER A 44 -6.08 -4.39 9.56
N PRO A 45 -6.33 -5.69 9.81
CA PRO A 45 -7.59 -6.33 9.43
C PRO A 45 -8.79 -5.66 10.08
N ARG A 46 -9.87 -5.54 9.32
CA ARG A 46 -11.17 -5.05 9.80
C ARG A 46 -12.31 -5.86 9.20
N VAL A 47 -13.49 -5.72 9.78
CA VAL A 47 -14.71 -6.36 9.27
C VAL A 47 -15.04 -5.77 7.89
N PRO A 48 -15.16 -6.59 6.83
CA PRO A 48 -15.54 -6.11 5.51
C PRO A 48 -16.85 -5.33 5.55
N THR A 49 -16.87 -4.14 4.96
CA THR A 49 -18.06 -3.27 4.97
C THR A 49 -18.90 -3.34 3.69
N ALA A 50 -18.57 -4.25 2.76
CA ALA A 50 -19.30 -4.44 1.51
C ALA A 50 -19.48 -5.93 1.20
N HIS A 51 -20.66 -6.31 0.69
CA HIS A 51 -21.03 -7.71 0.44
C HIS A 51 -20.12 -8.45 -0.55
N THR A 52 -19.52 -7.73 -1.49
CA THR A 52 -18.60 -8.27 -2.50
C THR A 52 -17.16 -8.37 -2.00
N THR A 53 -16.88 -7.90 -0.78
CA THR A 53 -15.55 -7.88 -0.18
C THR A 53 -15.38 -9.07 0.76
N ALA A 54 -14.44 -9.95 0.43
CA ALA A 54 -14.11 -11.12 1.24
C ALA A 54 -13.23 -10.75 2.44
N ALA A 55 -12.34 -9.77 2.29
CA ALA A 55 -11.47 -9.28 3.36
C ALA A 55 -11.13 -7.80 3.17
N GLU A 56 -10.89 -7.08 4.27
CA GLU A 56 -10.62 -5.64 4.27
C GLU A 56 -9.49 -5.30 5.25
N LEU A 57 -8.55 -4.45 4.81
CA LEU A 57 -7.43 -3.95 5.61
C LEU A 57 -7.49 -2.42 5.65
N LEU A 58 -7.35 -1.83 6.84
CA LEU A 58 -7.04 -0.41 6.99
C LEU A 58 -5.52 -0.22 6.87
N TYR A 59 -5.10 0.49 5.84
CA TYR A 59 -3.74 1.02 5.72
C TYR A 59 -3.63 2.34 6.50
N SER A 60 -2.60 2.47 7.32
CA SER A 60 -2.23 3.73 7.99
C SER A 60 -0.72 3.90 7.98
N GLU A 61 -0.22 5.00 7.42
CA GLU A 61 1.19 5.40 7.47
C GLU A 61 1.38 6.71 8.23
N GLN A 62 2.56 6.84 8.83
CA GLN A 62 3.05 8.07 9.45
C GLN A 62 4.57 8.16 9.32
N GLY A 63 5.10 9.37 9.22
CA GLY A 63 6.54 9.60 9.12
C GLY A 63 6.89 11.05 8.81
N GLU A 64 8.14 11.25 8.40
CA GLU A 64 8.69 12.56 8.11
C GLU A 64 9.35 12.57 6.73
N LEU A 65 8.99 13.57 5.91
CA LEU A 65 9.65 13.91 4.66
C LEU A 65 10.76 14.91 4.97
N LYS A 66 12.01 14.48 4.76
CA LYS A 66 13.18 15.37 4.76
C LYS A 66 13.38 15.86 3.33
N THR A 67 13.19 17.15 3.13
CA THR A 67 13.27 17.78 1.81
C THR A 67 14.70 18.18 1.47
N GLU A 68 15.00 18.28 0.19
CA GLU A 68 16.35 18.65 -0.29
C GLU A 68 16.76 20.08 0.13
N ASN A 69 15.78 20.96 0.36
CA ASN A 69 15.99 22.32 0.87
C ASN A 69 16.04 22.41 2.41
N GLY A 70 16.12 21.27 3.11
CA GLY A 70 16.39 21.22 4.56
C GLY A 70 15.17 21.34 5.47
N PHE A 71 13.96 21.39 4.93
CA PHE A 71 12.74 21.32 5.74
C PHE A 71 12.42 19.86 6.12
N THR A 72 11.72 19.71 7.23
CA THR A 72 11.16 18.42 7.65
C THR A 72 9.66 18.58 7.80
N LEU A 73 8.90 17.78 7.05
CA LEU A 73 7.44 17.81 7.04
C LEU A 73 6.91 16.50 7.60
N ARG A 74 6.02 16.57 8.59
CA ARG A 74 5.30 15.39 9.08
C ARG A 74 4.14 15.10 8.14
N ALA A 75 3.99 13.83 7.78
CA ALA A 75 2.87 13.38 6.97
C ALA A 75 2.36 12.03 7.46
N ASN A 76 1.05 11.85 7.31
CA ASN A 76 0.35 10.61 7.56
C ASN A 76 -0.72 10.40 6.49
N ARG A 77 -1.10 9.15 6.25
CA ARG A 77 -2.09 8.81 5.22
C ARG A 77 -2.81 7.53 5.60
N LYS A 78 -4.09 7.44 5.24
CA LYS A 78 -4.91 6.24 5.41
C LYS A 78 -5.61 5.86 4.11
N TYR A 79 -5.73 4.56 3.88
CA TYR A 79 -6.49 3.96 2.79
C TYR A 79 -7.17 2.69 3.27
N ILE A 80 -8.20 2.24 2.57
CA ILE A 80 -8.81 0.93 2.82
C ILE A 80 -8.53 0.02 1.62
N TYR A 81 -7.90 -1.11 1.89
CA TYR A 81 -7.62 -2.14 0.90
C TYR A 81 -8.67 -3.23 1.00
N ARG A 82 -9.27 -3.61 -0.12
CA ARG A 82 -10.30 -4.65 -0.18
C ARG A 82 -9.87 -5.78 -1.10
N TYR A 83 -10.19 -7.01 -0.72
CA TYR A 83 -10.06 -8.19 -1.56
C TYR A 83 -11.44 -8.72 -1.94
N ASN A 84 -11.67 -8.90 -3.24
CA ASN A 84 -12.84 -9.56 -3.80
C ASN A 84 -12.46 -10.98 -4.23
N ALA A 85 -13.00 -12.00 -3.56
CA ALA A 85 -12.68 -13.40 -3.83
C ALA A 85 -13.35 -13.96 -5.10
N VAL A 86 -14.42 -13.31 -5.60
CA VAL A 86 -15.10 -13.73 -6.83
C VAL A 86 -14.31 -13.26 -8.06
N GLU A 87 -13.83 -12.02 -8.03
CA GLU A 87 -13.04 -11.42 -9.11
C GLU A 87 -11.52 -11.68 -8.95
N ASP A 88 -11.09 -12.24 -7.82
CA ASP A 88 -9.69 -12.39 -7.41
C ASP A 88 -8.88 -11.10 -7.56
N LYS A 89 -9.41 -9.99 -7.02
CA LYS A 89 -8.91 -8.63 -7.23
C LYS A 89 -8.68 -7.89 -5.91
N ILE A 90 -7.60 -7.10 -5.85
CA ILE A 90 -7.34 -6.16 -4.76
C ILE A 90 -7.71 -4.74 -5.25
N SER A 91 -8.29 -3.92 -4.37
CA SER A 91 -8.59 -2.52 -4.66
C SER A 91 -8.21 -1.63 -3.49
N ALA A 92 -7.77 -0.40 -3.77
CA ALA A 92 -7.46 0.61 -2.77
C ALA A 92 -8.51 1.72 -2.82
N TRP A 93 -8.98 2.16 -1.65
CA TRP A 93 -10.07 3.10 -1.48
C TRP A 93 -9.66 4.26 -0.58
N PHE A 94 -10.16 5.45 -0.91
CA PHE A 94 -10.03 6.60 -0.02
C PHE A 94 -10.85 6.38 1.25
N VAL A 95 -10.35 6.94 2.35
CA VAL A 95 -11.08 7.04 3.63
C VAL A 95 -11.77 8.39 3.66
N LYS A 96 -13.03 8.44 4.08
CA LYS A 96 -13.76 9.70 4.21
C LYS A 96 -13.05 10.63 5.19
N GLU A 97 -12.87 11.89 4.79
CA GLU A 97 -12.04 12.84 5.55
C GLU A 97 -12.59 13.12 6.96
N ASP A 98 -13.91 13.11 7.14
CA ASP A 98 -14.59 13.32 8.42
C ASP A 98 -14.40 12.16 9.43
N THR A 99 -14.17 10.94 8.95
CA THR A 99 -13.96 9.75 9.80
C THR A 99 -12.49 9.35 9.93
N LYS A 100 -11.60 9.92 9.12
CA LYS A 100 -10.18 9.54 9.02
C LYS A 100 -9.40 9.65 10.33
N SER A 101 -9.77 10.58 11.20
CA SER A 101 -9.15 10.80 12.52
C SER A 101 -9.80 9.97 13.65
N ALA A 102 -10.96 9.37 13.40
CA ALA A 102 -11.67 8.57 14.37
C ALA A 102 -11.18 7.12 14.31
N GLU A 103 -10.12 6.81 15.06
CA GLU A 103 -9.47 5.49 15.08
C GLU A 103 -10.49 4.34 15.26
N GLY A 104 -10.48 3.40 14.31
CA GLY A 104 -11.38 2.24 14.29
C GLY A 104 -12.78 2.53 13.74
N LYS A 105 -13.05 3.76 13.29
CA LYS A 105 -14.31 4.19 12.69
C LYS A 105 -14.14 4.73 11.27
N GLU A 106 -12.97 4.53 10.66
CA GLU A 106 -12.70 4.98 9.31
C GLU A 106 -13.71 4.38 8.33
N GLU A 107 -14.37 5.23 7.53
CA GLU A 107 -15.32 4.78 6.52
C GLU A 107 -14.72 4.86 5.11
N VAL A 108 -15.13 3.92 4.25
CA VAL A 108 -14.78 3.96 2.83
C VAL A 108 -15.51 5.11 2.15
N ASP A 109 -14.75 5.86 1.35
CA ASP A 109 -15.26 6.88 0.46
C ASP A 109 -15.38 6.30 -0.97
N TYR A 110 -14.63 6.82 -1.93
CA TYR A 110 -14.61 6.33 -3.31
C TYR A 110 -13.34 5.54 -3.65
N LEU A 111 -13.41 4.81 -4.76
CA LEU A 111 -12.31 3.99 -5.28
C LEU A 111 -11.13 4.89 -5.65
N PHE A 112 -9.94 4.53 -5.18
CA PHE A 112 -8.71 5.09 -5.71
C PHE A 112 -8.34 4.34 -6.99
N HIS A 113 -7.92 3.09 -6.88
CA HIS A 113 -7.64 2.25 -8.04
C HIS A 113 -7.79 0.77 -7.71
N ASP A 114 -8.10 -0.02 -8.73
CA ASP A 114 -7.94 -1.46 -8.71
C ASP A 114 -6.45 -1.82 -8.90
N ILE A 115 -6.01 -2.91 -8.26
CA ILE A 115 -4.66 -3.47 -8.42
C ILE A 115 -4.77 -4.74 -9.25
N GLU A 116 -4.50 -4.61 -10.54
CA GLU A 116 -4.43 -5.72 -11.48
C GLU A 116 -3.11 -6.45 -11.31
N THR A 117 -3.18 -7.66 -10.74
CA THR A 117 -2.00 -8.48 -10.45
C THR A 117 -1.68 -9.43 -11.61
N GLU A 118 -0.42 -9.51 -11.99
CA GLU A 118 0.09 -10.46 -12.97
C GLU A 118 1.43 -11.06 -12.51
N LYS A 119 1.78 -12.24 -13.02
CA LYS A 119 3.12 -12.80 -12.79
C LYS A 119 4.15 -11.99 -13.58
N ALA A 120 5.28 -11.65 -12.96
CA ALA A 120 6.37 -11.03 -13.70
C ALA A 120 6.95 -12.01 -14.72
N ASN A 121 7.36 -11.49 -15.89
CA ASN A 121 7.97 -12.28 -16.96
C ASN A 121 9.35 -12.87 -16.59
N SER A 122 9.97 -12.41 -15.50
CA SER A 122 11.31 -12.81 -15.08
C SER A 122 11.44 -12.81 -13.55
N GLY A 123 11.12 -13.94 -12.90
CA GLY A 123 11.38 -14.18 -11.46
C GLY A 123 10.15 -14.62 -10.64
N SER A 124 10.31 -14.63 -9.31
CA SER A 124 9.25 -14.99 -8.34
C SER A 124 8.36 -13.81 -7.90
N ALA A 125 8.60 -12.62 -8.44
CA ALA A 125 7.83 -11.43 -8.10
C ALA A 125 6.46 -11.45 -8.81
N THR A 126 5.40 -11.13 -8.07
CA THR A 126 4.11 -10.78 -8.67
C THR A 126 4.04 -9.26 -8.75
N VAL A 127 3.57 -8.72 -9.87
CA VAL A 127 3.47 -7.27 -10.04
C VAL A 127 2.02 -6.87 -10.05
N GLY A 128 1.74 -5.64 -9.62
CA GLY A 128 0.40 -5.06 -9.66
C GLY A 128 0.42 -3.74 -10.43
N ARG A 129 -0.66 -3.40 -11.13
CA ARG A 129 -0.84 -2.07 -11.74
C ARG A 129 -2.20 -1.51 -11.39
N GLY A 130 -2.25 -0.19 -11.30
CA GLY A 130 -3.51 0.54 -11.13
C GLY A 130 -3.37 1.94 -11.68
N GLU A 131 -4.50 2.54 -12.03
CA GLU A 131 -4.56 3.92 -12.49
C GLU A 131 -5.73 4.67 -11.87
N HIS A 132 -5.56 5.97 -11.69
CA HIS A 132 -6.59 6.85 -11.17
C HIS A 132 -6.44 8.24 -11.77
N LEU A 133 -7.52 8.75 -12.36
CA LEU A 133 -7.60 10.15 -12.77
C LEU A 133 -8.19 10.97 -11.62
N CYS A 134 -7.35 11.74 -10.94
CA CYS A 134 -7.80 12.69 -9.94
C CYS A 134 -7.97 14.05 -10.62
N GLU A 135 -9.21 14.46 -10.89
CA GLU A 135 -9.53 15.67 -11.66
C GLU A 135 -8.84 15.74 -13.02
N LYS A 136 -7.64 16.35 -13.09
CA LYS A 136 -6.83 16.52 -14.31
C LYS A 136 -5.45 15.87 -14.21
N ASP A 137 -5.11 15.28 -13.07
CA ASP A 137 -3.82 14.66 -12.83
C ASP A 137 -3.97 13.14 -12.84
N MET A 138 -3.21 12.48 -13.70
CA MET A 138 -3.24 11.04 -13.85
C MET A 138 -2.20 10.39 -12.96
N TYR A 139 -2.63 9.38 -12.20
CA TYR A 139 -1.81 8.57 -11.32
C TYR A 139 -1.67 7.18 -11.92
N TRP A 140 -0.43 6.73 -12.12
CA TRP A 140 -0.12 5.34 -12.45
C TRP A 140 0.63 4.70 -11.29
N ALA A 141 0.07 3.62 -10.76
CA ALA A 141 0.65 2.83 -9.69
C ALA A 141 1.27 1.55 -10.26
N TYR A 142 2.47 1.22 -9.80
CA TYR A 142 3.14 -0.04 -10.08
C TYR A 142 3.59 -0.67 -8.77
N TYR A 143 3.17 -1.90 -8.53
CA TYR A 143 3.48 -2.68 -7.34
C TYR A 143 4.44 -3.80 -7.70
N GLU A 144 5.38 -4.08 -6.81
CA GLU A 144 6.26 -5.24 -6.89
C GLU A 144 6.16 -6.02 -5.58
N PHE A 145 5.44 -7.15 -5.61
CA PHE A 145 5.23 -8.03 -4.48
C PHE A 145 6.26 -9.17 -4.52
N ARG A 146 7.17 -9.20 -3.54
CA ARG A 146 8.25 -10.20 -3.46
C ARG A 146 7.82 -11.37 -2.59
N MET A 147 6.95 -12.20 -3.14
CA MET A 147 6.49 -13.42 -2.48
C MET A 147 7.63 -14.43 -2.34
N PRO A 148 7.74 -15.15 -1.21
CA PRO A 148 8.68 -16.27 -1.09
C PRO A 148 8.24 -17.41 -2.02
N HIS A 149 9.19 -18.24 -2.45
CA HIS A 149 8.94 -19.36 -3.38
C HIS A 149 8.13 -20.49 -2.74
N VAL A 150 8.30 -20.67 -1.43
CA VAL A 150 7.55 -21.62 -0.61
C VAL A 150 6.90 -20.79 0.49
N ILE A 151 5.60 -21.01 0.70
CA ILE A 151 4.88 -20.50 1.87
C ILE A 151 4.51 -21.75 2.65
N GLU A 152 5.24 -22.04 3.72
CA GLU A 152 4.85 -23.15 4.61
C GLU A 152 3.60 -22.77 5.42
N GLU A 153 2.88 -23.78 5.89
CA GLU A 153 1.69 -23.57 6.71
C GLU A 153 2.07 -22.88 8.02
N GLY A 154 1.67 -21.60 8.18
CA GLY A 154 2.03 -20.77 9.32
C GLY A 154 3.09 -19.69 9.03
N GLU A 155 3.69 -19.67 7.84
CA GLU A 155 4.58 -18.59 7.42
C GLU A 155 3.81 -17.34 7.00
N ARG A 156 4.33 -16.17 7.37
CA ARG A 156 3.67 -14.86 7.23
C ARG A 156 3.68 -14.27 5.81
N GLY A 157 4.25 -14.98 4.83
CA GLY A 157 4.28 -14.59 3.42
C GLY A 157 5.40 -13.59 3.09
N MET A 158 5.06 -12.49 2.43
CA MET A 158 5.99 -11.49 1.88
C MET A 158 6.68 -10.63 2.95
N ASP A 159 8.00 -10.41 2.87
CA ASP A 159 8.71 -9.52 3.82
C ASP A 159 9.13 -8.16 3.24
N VAL A 160 9.07 -8.02 1.92
CA VAL A 160 9.43 -6.80 1.20
C VAL A 160 8.46 -6.59 0.04
N PHE A 161 8.01 -5.36 -0.17
CA PHE A 161 7.34 -4.96 -1.40
C PHE A 161 7.63 -3.52 -1.77
N GLY A 162 7.42 -3.20 -3.04
CA GLY A 162 7.62 -1.87 -3.59
C GLY A 162 6.34 -1.30 -4.18
N VAL A 163 6.17 0.01 -4.08
CA VAL A 163 5.11 0.76 -4.79
C VAL A 163 5.71 2.00 -5.43
N ARG A 164 5.57 2.09 -6.75
CA ARG A 164 5.98 3.24 -7.54
C ARG A 164 4.76 3.97 -8.06
N TYR A 165 4.74 5.29 -7.89
CA TYR A 165 3.78 6.16 -8.54
C TYR A 165 4.50 7.04 -9.57
N LYS A 166 3.88 7.17 -10.74
CA LYS A 166 4.11 8.28 -11.66
C LYS A 166 2.84 9.10 -11.69
N VAL A 167 2.96 10.41 -11.50
CA VAL A 167 1.84 11.34 -11.54
C VAL A 167 2.12 12.41 -12.57
N LYS A 168 1.14 12.70 -13.41
CA LYS A 168 1.28 13.73 -14.44
C LYS A 168 -0.03 14.47 -14.66
N GLY A 169 0.03 15.78 -14.55
CA GLY A 169 -1.02 16.70 -14.95
C GLY A 169 -0.63 18.16 -14.67
N PRO A 170 -1.61 19.08 -14.73
CA PRO A 170 -1.35 20.51 -14.55
C PRO A 170 -1.05 20.91 -13.10
N ALA A 171 -1.54 20.17 -12.10
CA ALA A 171 -1.35 20.52 -10.69
C ALA A 171 -0.32 19.62 -9.99
N GLU A 172 -0.10 18.41 -10.50
CA GLU A 172 0.85 17.45 -9.94
C GLU A 172 1.74 16.85 -11.05
N ASP A 173 3.06 16.86 -10.83
CA ASP A 173 4.03 16.25 -11.74
C ASP A 173 5.18 15.68 -10.92
N TYR A 174 5.07 14.42 -10.51
CA TYR A 174 6.05 13.80 -9.64
C TYR A 174 6.15 12.29 -9.84
N THR A 175 7.25 11.75 -9.33
CA THR A 175 7.44 10.31 -9.14
C THR A 175 7.67 10.02 -7.67
N SER A 176 7.17 8.88 -7.24
CA SER A 176 7.39 8.37 -5.90
C SER A 176 7.80 6.91 -5.99
N ASP A 177 8.91 6.55 -5.36
CA ASP A 177 9.36 5.16 -5.23
C ASP A 177 9.37 4.79 -3.75
N THR A 178 8.57 3.80 -3.40
CA THR A 178 8.33 3.41 -2.02
C THR A 178 8.76 1.97 -1.79
N ALA A 179 9.65 1.75 -0.83
CA ALA A 179 10.02 0.43 -0.33
C ALA A 179 9.41 0.19 1.05
N TYR A 180 8.79 -0.98 1.21
CA TYR A 180 8.26 -1.47 2.46
C TYR A 180 9.05 -2.70 2.88
N GLU A 181 9.49 -2.71 4.14
CA GLU A 181 10.17 -3.84 4.75
C GLU A 181 9.47 -4.20 6.05
N ARG A 182 9.22 -5.49 6.29
CA ARG A 182 8.53 -5.94 7.49
C ARG A 182 9.28 -5.52 8.75
N THR A 183 8.57 -4.98 9.74
CA THR A 183 9.17 -4.77 11.07
C THR A 183 9.13 -6.09 11.84
N PHE A 184 10.28 -6.69 12.07
CA PHE A 184 10.38 -7.77 13.05
C PHE A 184 10.31 -7.14 14.43
N ALA A 185 9.19 -7.35 15.15
CA ALA A 185 9.19 -7.08 16.58
C ALA A 185 10.23 -8.01 17.21
N SER A 186 11.33 -7.44 17.70
CA SER A 186 12.22 -8.13 18.63
C SER A 186 11.50 -8.32 19.96
N HIS A 187 10.49 -9.19 20.00
CA HIS A 187 10.05 -9.82 21.25
C HIS A 187 11.09 -10.88 21.64
N VAL A 188 12.30 -10.42 21.95
CA VAL A 188 13.17 -11.17 22.88
C VAL A 188 12.64 -10.84 24.26
N SER A 189 11.66 -11.63 24.71
CA SER A 189 11.42 -11.73 26.15
C SER A 189 12.65 -12.44 26.72
N VAL A 190 13.63 -11.66 27.21
CA VAL A 190 14.63 -12.19 28.12
C VAL A 190 13.88 -12.51 29.41
N ARG A 191 13.67 -13.80 29.66
CA ARG A 191 13.53 -14.33 31.01
C ARG A 191 14.84 -14.99 31.38
#